data_AF-A0A7J8LYE7-F1
#
_entry.id   AF-A0A7J8LYE7-F1
#
_cell.length_a   1.000
_cell.length_b   1.000
_cell.length_c   1.000
_cell.angle_alpha   90.00
_cell.angle_beta   90.00
_cell.angle_gamma   90.00
#
_symmetry.space_group_name_H-M   'P 1'
#
loop_
_entity.id
_entity.type
_entity.pdbx_description
1 polymer ?
#
loop_
_entity_poly.entity_id
_entity_poly.type
_entity_poly.pdbx_seq_one_letter_code
_entity_poly.pdbx_strand_id
1 'polypeptide(L)' 'MMFDNVVDPLEKLELIDALQRLGLSYYFEDEIKKTLKNISINLSSNVAWKKDNLYATSLEFRLLRQ' A
#
# COMPACT_ATOMS: atom_id res chain seq x y z
N MET A 1 13.57 -4.80 -5.32
CA MET A 1 13.40 -3.32 -5.45
C MET A 1 12.78 -2.79 -4.15
N MET A 2 12.84 -1.47 -3.89
CA MET A 2 12.52 -0.82 -2.60
C MET A 2 11.27 -1.35 -1.87
N PHE A 3 10.20 -1.70 -2.60
CA PHE A 3 8.95 -2.27 -2.05
C PHE A 3 9.01 -3.77 -1.72
N ASP A 4 9.96 -4.52 -2.30
CA ASP A 4 10.15 -5.96 -2.03
C ASP A 4 10.85 -6.20 -0.70
N ASN A 5 11.63 -5.22 -0.21
CA ASN A 5 12.29 -5.28 1.09
C ASN A 5 11.33 -5.02 2.26
N VAL A 6 10.18 -4.39 1.98
CA VAL A 6 9.12 -4.19 2.97
C VAL A 6 8.28 -5.46 2.98
N VAL A 7 8.18 -6.12 4.13
CA VAL A 7 7.43 -7.38 4.27
C VAL A 7 5.99 -7.08 4.68
N ASP A 8 5.80 -6.07 5.51
CA ASP A 8 4.49 -5.72 6.07
C ASP A 8 3.63 -4.92 5.06
N PRO A 9 2.38 -5.33 4.80
CA PRO A 9 1.51 -4.62 3.88
C PRO A 9 1.14 -3.19 4.33
N LEU A 10 1.04 -2.91 5.63
CA LEU A 10 0.76 -1.57 6.14
C LEU A 10 1.96 -0.66 5.90
N GLU A 11 3.17 -1.11 6.20
CA GLU A 11 4.40 -0.35 5.90
C GLU A 11 4.53 -0.01 4.41
N LYS A 12 4.10 -0.91 3.51
CA LYS A 12 4.04 -0.62 2.07
C LYS A 12 3.09 0.53 1.75
N LEU A 13 1.90 0.53 2.34
CA LEU A 13 0.93 1.59 2.13
C LEU A 13 1.42 2.92 2.69
N GLU A 14 2.05 2.92 3.87
CA GLU A 14 2.66 4.12 4.46
C GLU A 14 3.78 4.67 3.58
N LEU A 15 4.60 3.80 2.99
CA LEU A 15 5.64 4.21 2.06
C LEU A 15 5.07 4.85 0.79
N ILE A 16 4.02 4.25 0.21
CA ILE A 16 3.32 4.83 -0.96
C ILE A 16 2.76 6.21 -0.59
N ASP A 17 2.12 6.32 0.57
CA ASP A 17 1.56 7.60 1.03
C ASP A 17 2.64 8.66 1.22
N ALA A 18 3.77 8.31 1.83
CA ALA A 18 4.90 9.21 1.99
C ALA A 18 5.42 9.70 0.62
N LEU A 19 5.60 8.81 -0.34
CA LEU A 19 6.06 9.17 -1.69
C LEU A 19 5.08 10.11 -2.40
N GLN A 20 3.77 9.86 -2.30
CA GLN A 20 2.76 10.76 -2.87
C GLN A 20 2.78 12.13 -2.20
N ARG A 21 2.83 12.19 -0.86
CA ARG A 21 2.85 13.45 -0.09
C ARG A 21 4.13 14.26 -0.32
N LEU A 22 5.24 13.59 -0.61
CA LEU A 22 6.50 14.22 -0.99
C LEU A 22 6.55 14.62 -2.47
N GLY A 23 5.54 14.27 -3.27
CA GLY A 23 5.51 14.55 -4.71
C GLY A 23 6.51 13.71 -5.51
N LEU A 24 6.96 12.58 -4.98
CA LEU A 24 7.96 11.68 -5.60
C LEU A 24 7.32 10.45 -6.25
N SER A 25 6.00 10.29 -6.13
CA SER A 25 5.27 9.10 -6.62
C SER A 25 5.43 8.84 -8.13
N TYR A 26 5.66 9.88 -8.93
CA TYR A 26 5.82 9.75 -10.38
C TYR A 26 7.06 8.96 -10.81
N TYR A 27 8.09 8.89 -9.97
CA TYR A 27 9.28 8.07 -10.24
C TYR A 27 9.02 6.57 -10.06
N PHE A 28 7.95 6.21 -9.35
CA PHE A 28 7.67 4.84 -8.91
C PHE A 28 6.25 4.40 -9.29
N GLU A 29 5.67 5.01 -10.34
CA GLU A 29 4.25 4.83 -10.67
C GLU A 29 3.90 3.36 -10.93
N ASP A 30 4.77 2.65 -11.65
CA ASP A 30 4.58 1.23 -11.97
C ASP A 30 4.72 0.33 -10.73
N GLU A 31 5.71 0.60 -9.88
CA GLU A 31 5.93 -0.11 -8.62
C GLU A 31 4.77 0.09 -7.64
N ILE A 32 4.25 1.33 -7.54
CA ILE A 32 3.11 1.67 -6.71
C ILE A 32 1.87 0.92 -7.20
N LYS A 33 1.57 0.98 -8.50
CA LYS A 33 0.42 0.26 -9.09
C LYS A 33 0.51 -1.24 -8.87
N LYS A 34 1.68 -1.84 -9.07
CA LYS A 34 1.92 -3.27 -8.85
C LYS A 34 1.73 -3.64 -7.38
N THR A 35 2.26 -2.84 -6.47
CA THR A 35 2.14 -3.04 -5.02
C THR A 35 0.69 -2.98 -4.57
N LEU A 36 -0.05 -1.93 -4.97
CA LEU A 36 -1.47 -1.77 -4.63
C LEU A 36 -2.32 -2.92 -5.18
N LYS A 37 -2.06 -3.35 -6.42
CA LYS A 37 -2.73 -4.51 -7.02
C LYS A 37 -2.46 -5.79 -6.24
N ASN A 38 -1.22 -6.03 -5.84
CA ASN A 38 -0.87 -7.20 -5.04
C ASN A 38 -1.54 -7.18 -3.66
N ILE A 39 -1.61 -6.01 -3.01
CA ILE A 39 -2.30 -5.85 -1.72
C ILE A 39 -3.80 -6.13 -1.86
N SER A 40 -4.43 -5.61 -2.92
CA SER A 40 -5.85 -5.83 -3.22
C SER A 40 -6.17 -7.30 -3.54
N ILE A 41 -5.32 -8.01 -4.30
CA ILE A 41 -5.52 -9.43 -4.60
C ILE A 41 -5.39 -10.30 -3.33
N ASN A 42 -4.42 -9.97 -2.46
CA ASN A 42 -4.22 -10.67 -1.18
C ASN A 42 -5.31 -10.38 -0.13
N LEU A 43 -6.22 -9.44 -0.39
CA LEU A 43 -7.42 -9.22 0.44
C LEU A 43 -8.28 -10.49 0.57
N SER A 44 -8.22 -11.37 -0.43
CA SER A 44 -8.97 -12.63 -0.45
C SER A 44 -8.42 -13.72 0.47
N SER A 45 -7.16 -13.61 0.92
CA SER A 45 -6.43 -14.73 1.55
C SER A 45 -5.92 -14.46 2.97
N ASN A 46 -5.72 -13.21 3.42
CA ASN A 46 -5.27 -12.94 4.78
C ASN A 46 -5.55 -11.50 5.25
N VAL A 47 -6.61 -11.32 6.06
CA VAL A 47 -7.07 -10.01 6.58
C VAL A 47 -6.43 -9.66 7.94
N ALA A 48 -5.53 -10.49 8.47
CA ALA A 48 -5.04 -10.36 9.84
C ALA A 48 -4.42 -8.98 10.18
N TRP A 49 -3.70 -8.36 9.23
CA TRP A 49 -3.05 -7.05 9.44
C TRP A 49 -3.99 -5.85 9.38
N LYS A 50 -5.21 -6.03 8.83
CA LYS A 50 -6.27 -4.99 8.83
C LYS A 50 -7.33 -5.22 9.88
N LYS A 51 -7.42 -6.44 10.44
CA LYS A 51 -8.48 -6.80 11.38
C LYS A 51 -8.46 -5.82 12.56
N ASP A 52 -9.57 -5.12 12.74
CA ASP A 52 -9.76 -4.10 13.77
C ASP A 52 -8.79 -2.88 13.69
N ASN A 53 -8.07 -2.72 12.57
CA ASN A 53 -7.18 -1.58 12.33
C ASN A 53 -7.84 -0.57 11.37
N LEU A 54 -8.51 0.43 11.94
CA LEU A 54 -9.17 1.51 11.18
C LEU A 54 -8.17 2.31 10.35
N TYR A 55 -6.97 2.56 10.87
CA TYR A 55 -5.93 3.29 10.17
C TYR A 55 -5.52 2.57 8.90
N ALA A 56 -5.13 1.29 9.01
CA ALA A 56 -4.75 0.46 7.86
C ALA A 56 -5.86 0.37 6.80
N THR A 57 -7.11 0.17 7.25
CA THR A 57 -8.28 0.07 6.37
C THR A 57 -8.55 1.38 5.63
N SER A 58 -8.51 2.51 6.34
CA SER A 58 -8.74 3.84 5.75
C SER A 58 -7.63 4.26 4.78
N LEU A 59 -6.37 3.93 5.12
CA LEU A 59 -5.21 4.23 4.29
C LEU A 59 -5.26 3.45 2.97
N GLU A 60 -5.52 2.15 3.04
CA GLU A 60 -5.67 1.32 1.85
C GLU A 60 -6.81 1.82 0.96
N PHE A 61 -7.99 2.06 1.54
CA PHE A 61 -9.15 2.53 0.79
C PHE A 61 -8.85 3.82 0.03
N ARG A 62 -8.18 4.78 0.69
CA ARG A 62 -7.77 6.04 0.06
C ARG A 62 -6.80 5.80 -1.10
N LEU A 63 -5.76 4.98 -0.89
CA LEU A 63 -4.73 4.72 -1.90
C LEU A 63 -5.27 3.94 -3.11
N LEU A 64 -6.25 3.05 -2.93
CA LEU A 64 -6.88 2.31 -4.03
C LEU A 64 -7.85 3.14 -4.88
N ARG A 65 -8.36 4.27 -4.36
CA ARG A 65 -9.31 5.15 -5.05
C ARG A 65 -8.65 6.21 -5.93
N GLN A 66 -7.41 6.59 -5.62
CA GLN A 66 -6.63 7.59 -6.36
C GLN A 66 -6.27 7.09 -7.76
#